data_AF-A0A956HDS6-F1
#
_entry.id   AF-A0A956HDS6-F1
#
_cell.length_a   1.000
_cell.length_b   1.000
_cell.length_c   1.000
_cell.angle_alpha   90.00
_cell.angle_beta   90.00
_cell.angle_gamma   90.00
#
_symmetry.space_group_name_H-M   'P 1'
#
loop_
_entity.id
_entity.type
_entity.pdbx_description
1 polymer ?
#
loop_
_entity_poly.entity_id
_entity_poly.type
_entity_poly.pdbx_seq_one_letter_code
_entity_poly.pdbx_strand_id
1 'polypeptide(L)'
;MRSILVAALLMTACARGPGASRSSAIEPTPASVVASESSPELAACDPVAFPESAAGRRLEELIVAVNASDRSAAERFVATAMSASSRARHAGFILGNAGDELTLDLCRVAYDAGGELVAFLGGADGRGGFTYGALVLVVDERSAVVSLGVTPATKEDLEAAIESLDDEGARRIVDDVAGGLAGYVFADKAAAMATKIRAARDAGEYAQIKSGHALAHRLTDDLFAVTGDKHLGVTYHAVAAAPTRPPTPEELERFAERAARDNFGMPIAELREGSVGYLKVDGFLPPEVAGEAMSATMSKLADAEVLVIDLRENGGGSPHGVARMASYLFGEEPVHLNDIYSRREDRTESFHTSPDVQGRRFGADKPIYVLTSAQTFSAGEEFAYDLQAQQRATIVGEVTGGGAHPIDLIRVSDHWTIALPIARSINPITKTNWEGTGVQPDVAVPAEQALEKALELAKQGR
;
A
#
# COMPACT_ATOMS: atom_id res chain seq x y z
N MET A 1 0.47 1.43 -4.45
CA MET A 1 -0.31 0.68 -3.43
C MET A 1 0.43 0.62 -2.10
N ARG A 2 0.50 1.75 -1.37
CA ARG A 2 0.67 1.78 0.10
C ARG A 2 -0.12 2.97 0.64
N SER A 3 -1.44 2.93 0.48
CA SER A 3 -2.35 3.93 1.04
C SER A 3 -3.74 3.32 1.16
N ILE A 4 -3.86 2.41 2.13
CA ILE A 4 -5.05 2.26 2.95
C ILE A 4 -4.44 2.26 4.35
N LEU A 5 -4.24 3.46 4.89
CA LEU A 5 -3.88 3.78 6.26
C LEU A 5 -3.49 2.58 7.15
N VAL A 6 -2.23 2.09 7.07
CA VAL A 6 -1.64 1.09 7.98
C VAL A 6 -2.36 -0.28 7.88
N ALA A 7 -1.69 -1.38 7.60
CA ALA A 7 -1.42 -2.43 8.59
C ALA A 7 -2.34 -2.46 9.85
N ALA A 8 -3.65 -2.33 9.68
CA ALA A 8 -4.63 -2.74 10.66
C ALA A 8 -4.67 -4.28 10.60
N LEU A 9 -3.82 -4.88 11.45
CA LEU A 9 -3.94 -6.19 12.09
C LEU A 9 -2.89 -7.32 11.85
N LEU A 10 -1.95 -7.32 10.89
CA LEU A 10 -1.03 -8.49 10.76
C LEU A 10 0.27 -8.22 11.48
N MET A 11 0.22 -8.51 12.77
CA MET A 11 1.20 -9.28 13.54
C MET A 11 0.94 -8.96 15.02
N THR A 12 -0.05 -9.64 15.59
CA THR A 12 -0.16 -9.89 17.03
C THR A 12 0.93 -10.90 17.40
N ALA A 13 2.08 -10.42 17.87
CA ALA A 13 2.91 -11.03 18.92
C ALA A 13 4.28 -10.34 18.96
N CYS A 14 4.46 -9.46 19.94
CA CYS A 14 5.67 -9.37 20.75
C CYS A 14 5.34 -8.46 21.93
N ALA A 15 4.89 -9.07 23.03
CA ALA A 15 4.68 -8.36 24.28
C ALA A 15 6.03 -8.01 24.92
N ARG A 16 6.07 -6.78 25.45
CA ARG A 16 7.03 -6.06 26.33
C ARG A 16 7.83 -6.95 27.32
N GLY A 17 9.01 -6.56 27.80
CA GLY A 17 9.42 -5.18 28.12
C GLY A 17 10.92 -4.98 28.49
N PRO A 18 11.25 -3.84 29.13
CA PRO A 18 12.50 -3.10 28.92
C PRO A 18 13.60 -3.41 29.94
N GLY A 19 14.85 -3.35 29.49
CA GLY A 19 16.03 -3.34 30.35
C GLY A 19 16.90 -2.11 30.06
N ALA A 20 16.77 -1.06 30.87
CA ALA A 20 17.83 -0.06 31.03
C ALA A 20 18.00 0.29 32.51
N SER A 21 19.25 0.19 32.94
CA SER A 21 19.76 0.35 34.30
C SER A 21 19.46 1.72 34.94
N ARG A 22 19.19 1.73 36.26
CA ARG A 22 20.06 2.34 37.30
C ARG A 22 19.46 2.18 38.71
N SER A 23 20.24 1.52 39.57
CA SER A 23 20.51 1.77 41.00
C SER A 23 19.43 2.43 41.89
N SER A 24 18.88 1.68 42.85
CA SER A 24 19.28 1.78 44.26
C SER A 24 18.55 0.74 45.13
N ALA A 25 19.27 0.24 46.12
CA ALA A 25 18.98 -0.85 47.04
C ALA A 25 17.59 -0.86 47.70
N ILE A 26 17.05 -2.07 47.92
CA ILE A 26 16.63 -2.67 49.21
C ILE A 26 16.16 -4.12 48.93
N GLU A 27 16.62 -5.07 49.73
CA GLU A 27 16.30 -6.51 49.72
C GLU A 27 15.81 -6.91 51.14
N PRO A 28 15.18 -8.09 51.38
CA PRO A 28 13.86 -8.53 50.91
C PRO A 28 12.96 -9.07 52.07
N THR A 29 11.69 -9.42 51.80
CA THR A 29 10.93 -10.40 52.62
C THR A 29 9.93 -11.14 51.73
N PRO A 30 9.78 -12.48 51.83
CA PRO A 30 9.13 -13.27 50.79
C PRO A 30 7.64 -13.41 51.05
N ALA A 31 6.82 -13.11 50.04
CA ALA A 31 5.42 -13.52 49.99
C ALA A 31 5.19 -14.35 48.73
N SER A 32 4.64 -15.55 48.97
CA SER A 32 4.20 -16.58 48.03
C SER A 32 3.89 -16.12 46.61
N VAL A 33 4.67 -16.63 45.65
CA VAL A 33 4.29 -16.66 44.24
C VAL A 33 3.20 -17.71 44.07
N VAL A 34 1.96 -17.25 43.92
CA VAL A 34 0.94 -18.01 43.21
C VAL A 34 1.31 -17.88 41.74
N ALA A 35 1.66 -19.01 41.11
CA ALA A 35 1.90 -19.08 39.68
C ALA A 35 0.60 -18.67 38.95
N SER A 36 0.55 -17.44 38.46
CA SER A 36 -0.48 -17.02 37.51
C SER A 36 -0.02 -17.44 36.12
N GLU A 37 -0.66 -18.52 35.67
CA GLU A 37 -1.00 -18.87 34.28
C GLU A 37 -0.13 -18.24 33.18
N SER A 38 0.69 -19.12 32.61
CA SER A 38 1.31 -19.02 31.29
C SER A 38 0.41 -18.29 30.29
N SER A 39 1.00 -17.32 29.57
CA SER A 39 0.45 -16.79 28.33
C SER A 39 0.03 -17.96 27.41
N PRO A 40 -1.15 -17.93 26.78
CA PRO A 40 -1.58 -19.03 25.93
C PRO A 40 -0.60 -19.13 24.77
N GLU A 41 0.09 -20.27 24.67
CA GLU A 41 0.77 -20.69 23.44
C GLU A 41 -0.26 -20.57 22.30
N LEU A 42 0.01 -19.72 21.32
CA LEU A 42 -0.74 -19.68 20.08
C LEU A 42 -0.55 -21.04 19.40
N ALA A 43 -1.48 -21.96 19.63
CA ALA A 43 -1.39 -23.33 19.14
C ALA A 43 -1.51 -23.36 17.61
N ALA A 44 -0.61 -24.10 16.97
CA ALA A 44 -0.71 -24.44 15.56
C ALA A 44 -2.08 -25.05 15.24
N CYS A 45 -2.65 -24.71 14.08
CA CYS A 45 -3.86 -25.35 13.60
C CYS A 45 -3.52 -26.74 13.02
N ASP A 46 -4.47 -27.67 13.05
CA ASP A 46 -4.33 -28.92 12.31
C ASP A 46 -4.46 -28.63 10.80
N PRO A 47 -3.43 -28.92 9.97
CA PRO A 47 -3.49 -28.63 8.54
C PRO A 47 -4.62 -29.41 7.86
N VAL A 48 -5.38 -28.74 6.99
CA VAL A 48 -6.44 -29.37 6.18
C VAL A 48 -5.98 -29.60 4.74
N ALA A 49 -6.64 -30.52 4.04
CA ALA A 49 -6.35 -30.80 2.64
C ALA A 49 -6.69 -29.61 1.73
N PHE A 50 -5.87 -29.40 0.70
CA PHE A 50 -6.14 -28.40 -0.33
C PHE A 50 -7.35 -28.82 -1.19
N PRO A 51 -8.23 -27.89 -1.57
CA PRO A 51 -9.31 -28.18 -2.51
C PRO A 51 -8.78 -28.52 -3.92
N GLU A 52 -9.49 -29.39 -4.62
CA GLU A 52 -9.18 -29.76 -6.01
C GLU A 52 -9.58 -28.68 -7.05
N SER A 53 -10.11 -27.54 -6.61
CA SER A 53 -10.49 -26.44 -7.49
C SER A 53 -9.27 -25.80 -8.17
N ALA A 54 -9.50 -24.98 -9.19
CA ALA A 54 -8.43 -24.24 -9.84
C ALA A 54 -7.77 -23.25 -8.87
N ALA A 55 -8.57 -22.55 -8.06
CA ALA A 55 -8.08 -21.72 -6.97
C ALA A 55 -7.34 -22.55 -5.91
N GLY A 56 -7.87 -23.71 -5.50
CA GLY A 56 -7.27 -24.58 -4.49
C GLY A 56 -5.88 -25.09 -4.89
N ARG A 57 -5.71 -25.51 -6.14
CA ARG A 57 -4.38 -25.86 -6.68
C ARG A 57 -3.39 -24.68 -6.65
N ARG A 58 -3.84 -23.46 -6.95
CA ARG A 58 -2.96 -22.28 -6.87
C ARG A 58 -2.62 -21.88 -5.46
N LEU A 59 -3.52 -22.10 -4.50
CA LEU A 59 -3.22 -21.94 -3.09
C LEU A 59 -2.15 -22.92 -2.63
N GLU A 60 -2.27 -24.19 -3.01
CA GLU A 60 -1.26 -25.21 -2.71
C GLU A 60 0.11 -24.81 -3.26
N GLU A 61 0.18 -24.47 -4.55
CA GLU A 61 1.43 -24.01 -5.17
C GLU A 61 2.03 -22.78 -4.49
N LEU A 62 1.20 -21.82 -4.07
CA LEU A 62 1.63 -20.62 -3.35
C LEU A 62 2.25 -20.98 -1.99
N ILE A 63 1.56 -21.80 -1.18
CA ILE A 63 2.05 -22.18 0.15
C ILE A 63 3.35 -22.99 0.03
N VAL A 64 3.41 -23.94 -0.92
CA VAL A 64 4.64 -24.70 -1.20
C VAL A 64 5.78 -23.77 -1.62
N ALA A 65 5.49 -22.76 -2.44
CA ALA A 65 6.51 -21.82 -2.93
C ALA A 65 7.03 -20.87 -1.83
N VAL A 66 6.16 -20.43 -0.92
CA VAL A 66 6.55 -19.58 0.23
C VAL A 66 7.35 -20.37 1.26
N ASN A 67 6.90 -21.59 1.58
CA ASN A 67 7.56 -22.46 2.56
C ASN A 67 8.87 -23.09 2.04
N ALA A 68 9.15 -22.99 0.74
CA ALA A 68 10.38 -23.51 0.18
C ALA A 68 11.60 -22.80 0.77
N SER A 69 12.62 -23.56 1.15
CA SER A 69 13.84 -23.03 1.76
C SER A 69 14.70 -22.16 0.82
N ASP A 70 14.34 -22.10 -0.47
CA ASP A 70 14.97 -21.18 -1.42
C ASP A 70 13.92 -20.38 -2.19
N ARG A 71 14.27 -19.12 -2.47
CA ARG A 71 13.42 -18.12 -3.11
C ARG A 71 13.03 -18.48 -4.55
N SER A 72 13.73 -19.42 -5.20
CA SER A 72 13.51 -19.75 -6.61
C SER A 72 12.12 -20.38 -6.84
N ALA A 73 11.55 -21.06 -5.83
CA ALA A 73 10.21 -21.59 -5.91
C ALA A 73 9.16 -20.46 -5.99
N ALA A 74 9.30 -19.45 -5.13
CA ALA A 74 8.47 -18.24 -5.15
C ALA A 74 8.62 -17.44 -6.44
N GLU A 75 9.84 -17.31 -6.97
CA GLU A 75 10.09 -16.66 -8.26
C GLU A 75 9.39 -17.38 -9.42
N ARG A 76 9.43 -18.72 -9.43
CA ARG A 76 8.71 -19.53 -10.43
C ARG A 76 7.20 -19.37 -10.28
N PHE A 77 6.66 -19.41 -9.07
CA PHE A 77 5.23 -19.20 -8.84
C PHE A 77 4.79 -17.84 -9.37
N VAL A 78 5.50 -16.77 -8.98
CA VAL A 78 5.22 -15.41 -9.46
C VAL A 78 5.26 -15.38 -10.99
N ALA A 79 6.31 -15.92 -11.61
CA ALA A 79 6.49 -15.88 -13.06
C ALA A 79 5.43 -16.67 -13.85
N THR A 80 4.93 -17.79 -13.33
CA THR A 80 4.14 -18.76 -14.10
C THR A 80 2.69 -18.88 -13.69
N ALA A 81 2.38 -18.69 -12.40
CA ALA A 81 1.04 -18.89 -11.86
C ALA A 81 0.23 -17.58 -11.79
N MET A 82 0.88 -16.41 -11.85
CA MET A 82 0.21 -15.12 -11.70
C MET A 82 0.03 -14.39 -13.02
N SER A 83 -1.08 -13.66 -13.17
CA SER A 83 -1.26 -12.69 -14.26
C SER A 83 -0.23 -11.55 -14.16
N ALA A 84 0.03 -10.85 -15.27
CA ALA A 84 0.99 -9.74 -15.28
C ALA A 84 0.62 -8.62 -14.29
N SER A 85 -0.67 -8.28 -14.21
CA SER A 85 -1.19 -7.30 -13.25
C SER A 85 -1.05 -7.75 -11.80
N SER A 86 -1.30 -9.04 -11.53
CA SER A 86 -1.16 -9.59 -10.18
C SER A 86 0.31 -9.67 -9.76
N ARG A 87 1.21 -10.05 -10.68
CA ARG A 87 2.66 -10.02 -10.45
C ARG A 87 3.14 -8.63 -10.03
N ALA A 88 2.78 -7.61 -10.80
CA ALA A 88 3.18 -6.23 -10.51
C ALA A 88 2.75 -5.78 -9.10
N ARG A 89 1.61 -6.27 -8.60
CA ARG A 89 1.10 -5.92 -7.27
C ARG A 89 1.66 -6.76 -6.12
N HIS A 90 1.85 -8.06 -6.32
CA HIS A 90 2.04 -9.01 -5.21
C HIS A 90 3.38 -9.74 -5.23
N ALA A 91 4.19 -9.63 -6.29
CA ALA A 91 5.49 -10.31 -6.39
C ALA A 91 6.40 -9.96 -5.20
N GLY A 92 6.54 -8.67 -4.87
CA GLY A 92 7.38 -8.23 -3.75
C GLY A 92 6.95 -8.82 -2.41
N PHE A 93 5.64 -8.93 -2.17
CA PHE A 93 5.10 -9.57 -0.96
C PHE A 93 5.46 -11.06 -0.90
N ILE A 94 5.20 -11.80 -1.98
CA ILE A 94 5.46 -13.24 -2.02
C ILE A 94 6.97 -13.51 -1.87
N LEU A 95 7.78 -12.80 -2.65
CA LEU A 95 9.24 -12.97 -2.66
C LEU A 95 9.92 -12.50 -1.37
N GLY A 96 9.34 -11.52 -0.68
CA GLY A 96 9.86 -11.02 0.59
C GLY A 96 9.56 -11.92 1.80
N ASN A 97 8.60 -12.84 1.67
CA ASN A 97 8.24 -13.80 2.73
C ASN A 97 8.66 -15.24 2.41
N ALA A 98 9.28 -15.48 1.26
CA ALA A 98 9.74 -16.81 0.86
C ALA A 98 11.11 -17.12 1.47
N GLY A 99 11.30 -18.36 1.93
CA GLY A 99 12.62 -18.90 2.30
C GLY A 99 13.11 -18.61 3.72
N ASP A 100 12.66 -17.53 4.36
CA ASP A 100 13.18 -17.12 5.68
C ASP A 100 12.07 -17.00 6.74
N GLU A 101 12.25 -17.74 7.83
CA GLU A 101 11.56 -17.59 9.12
C GLU A 101 10.03 -17.69 9.14
N LEU A 102 9.32 -18.03 8.06
CA LEU A 102 7.85 -18.19 8.10
C LEU A 102 7.42 -19.49 7.41
N THR A 103 6.77 -20.38 8.16
CA THR A 103 6.09 -21.56 7.61
C THR A 103 4.59 -21.33 7.66
N LEU A 104 3.92 -21.48 6.52
CA LEU A 104 2.48 -21.35 6.36
C LEU A 104 1.80 -22.72 6.30
N ASP A 105 0.77 -22.89 7.11
CA ASP A 105 -0.13 -24.04 7.07
C ASP A 105 -1.54 -23.61 6.67
N LEU A 106 -2.21 -24.42 5.85
CA LEU A 106 -3.62 -24.23 5.55
C LEU A 106 -4.46 -24.74 6.72
N CYS A 107 -5.05 -23.83 7.48
CA CYS A 107 -5.88 -24.18 8.64
C CYS A 107 -7.33 -24.50 8.26
N ARG A 108 -7.91 -23.75 7.32
CA ARG A 108 -9.31 -23.90 6.93
C ARG A 108 -9.56 -23.33 5.54
N VAL A 109 -10.43 -23.96 4.78
CA VAL A 109 -11.05 -23.35 3.60
C VAL A 109 -12.47 -22.95 3.97
N ALA A 110 -12.74 -21.64 3.92
CA ALA A 110 -14.01 -21.09 4.34
C ALA A 110 -14.97 -20.87 3.17
N TYR A 111 -14.44 -20.68 1.96
CA TYR A 111 -15.21 -20.56 0.72
C TYR A 111 -14.39 -21.09 -0.45
N ASP A 112 -15.04 -21.80 -1.38
CA ASP A 112 -14.45 -22.22 -2.65
C ASP A 112 -15.56 -22.34 -3.71
N ALA A 113 -15.44 -21.59 -4.80
CA ALA A 113 -16.32 -21.63 -5.96
C ALA A 113 -15.58 -22.00 -7.26
N GLY A 114 -14.47 -22.72 -7.16
CA GLY A 114 -13.69 -23.18 -8.31
C GLY A 114 -12.63 -22.17 -8.75
N GLY A 115 -13.07 -20.95 -9.06
CA GLY A 115 -12.22 -19.83 -9.52
C GLY A 115 -11.86 -18.82 -8.43
N GLU A 116 -12.46 -18.94 -7.26
CA GLU A 116 -12.23 -18.07 -6.11
C GLU A 116 -12.28 -18.90 -4.84
N LEU A 117 -11.38 -18.61 -3.91
CA LEU A 117 -11.41 -19.17 -2.56
C LEU A 117 -11.11 -18.12 -1.48
N VAL A 118 -11.60 -18.44 -0.28
CA VAL A 118 -11.15 -17.81 0.96
C VAL A 118 -10.61 -18.91 1.87
N ALA A 119 -9.34 -18.79 2.24
CA ALA A 119 -8.64 -19.72 3.11
C ALA A 119 -8.10 -18.99 4.34
N PHE A 120 -8.05 -19.69 5.46
CA PHE A 120 -7.36 -19.24 6.65
C PHE A 120 -6.06 -20.00 6.81
N LEU A 121 -5.00 -19.25 7.01
CA LEU A 121 -3.63 -19.73 7.13
C LEU A 121 -3.13 -19.51 8.56
N GLY A 122 -2.34 -20.44 9.04
CA GLY A 122 -1.53 -20.33 10.25
C GLY A 122 -0.09 -20.13 9.84
N GLY A 123 0.63 -19.23 10.50
CA GLY A 123 2.02 -18.94 10.22
C GLY A 123 2.85 -19.12 11.48
N ALA A 124 3.80 -20.06 11.46
CA ALA A 124 4.81 -20.19 12.51
C ALA A 124 6.09 -19.47 12.09
N ASP A 125 6.61 -18.61 12.95
CA ASP A 125 7.89 -17.97 12.72
C ASP A 125 9.07 -18.82 13.23
N GLY A 126 10.26 -18.62 12.66
CA GLY A 126 11.49 -19.31 13.06
C GLY A 126 11.97 -19.03 14.48
N ARG A 127 11.28 -18.17 15.23
CA ARG A 127 11.55 -17.76 16.61
C ARG A 127 10.47 -18.24 17.59
N GLY A 128 9.51 -19.05 17.13
CA GLY A 128 8.44 -19.63 17.95
C GLY A 128 7.19 -18.76 18.11
N GLY A 129 7.09 -17.64 17.39
CA GLY A 129 5.86 -16.87 17.24
C GLY A 129 4.88 -17.54 16.29
N PHE A 130 3.57 -17.32 16.49
CA PHE A 130 2.53 -17.89 15.63
C PHE A 130 1.46 -16.84 15.32
N THR A 131 0.98 -16.80 14.08
CA THR A 131 -0.01 -15.83 13.60
C THR A 131 -1.07 -16.49 12.71
N TYR A 132 -2.21 -15.82 12.52
CA TYR A 132 -3.24 -16.26 11.57
C TYR A 132 -3.52 -15.18 10.53
N GLY A 133 -3.90 -15.61 9.33
CA GLY A 133 -4.33 -14.71 8.26
C GLY A 133 -5.45 -15.33 7.42
N ALA A 134 -6.38 -14.49 6.96
CA ALA A 134 -7.34 -14.83 5.92
C ALA A 134 -6.77 -14.44 4.55
N LEU A 135 -6.76 -15.38 3.62
CA LEU A 135 -6.29 -15.23 2.25
C LEU A 135 -7.48 -15.35 1.29
N VAL A 136 -7.66 -14.35 0.44
CA VAL A 136 -8.58 -14.38 -0.70
C VAL A 136 -7.77 -14.56 -1.97
N LEU A 137 -8.08 -15.60 -2.74
CA LEU A 137 -7.37 -15.91 -3.99
C LEU A 137 -8.37 -16.11 -5.12
N VAL A 138 -8.16 -15.37 -6.21
CA VAL A 138 -8.97 -15.47 -7.44
C VAL A 138 -8.09 -15.85 -8.60
N VAL A 139 -8.57 -16.79 -9.41
CA VAL A 139 -7.96 -17.20 -10.66
C VAL A 139 -8.88 -16.90 -11.85
N ASP A 140 -8.27 -16.64 -13.01
CA ASP A 140 -9.01 -16.53 -14.27
C ASP A 140 -9.33 -17.91 -14.88
N GLU A 141 -9.98 -17.92 -16.05
CA GLU A 141 -10.31 -19.14 -16.79
C GLU A 141 -9.09 -19.97 -17.21
N ARG A 142 -7.90 -19.35 -17.27
CA ARG A 142 -6.62 -20.03 -17.53
C ARG A 142 -5.95 -20.49 -16.24
N SER A 143 -6.66 -20.40 -15.12
CA SER A 143 -6.17 -20.68 -13.77
C SER A 143 -4.98 -19.81 -13.37
N ALA A 144 -4.83 -18.59 -13.92
CA ALA A 144 -3.80 -17.65 -13.49
C ALA A 144 -4.34 -16.80 -12.33
N VAL A 145 -3.53 -16.60 -11.29
CA VAL A 145 -3.90 -15.76 -10.14
C VAL A 145 -4.03 -14.30 -10.60
N VAL A 146 -5.24 -13.76 -10.49
CA VAL A 146 -5.58 -12.38 -10.88
C VAL A 146 -5.75 -11.44 -9.68
N SER A 147 -6.11 -12.01 -8.52
CA SER A 147 -6.28 -11.29 -7.26
C SER A 147 -5.74 -12.13 -6.12
N LEU A 148 -4.98 -11.49 -5.22
CA LEU A 148 -4.47 -12.09 -3.99
C LEU A 148 -4.57 -11.06 -2.86
N GLY A 149 -5.46 -11.30 -1.91
CA GLY A 149 -5.60 -10.50 -0.69
C GLY A 149 -5.19 -11.31 0.52
N VAL A 150 -4.41 -10.72 1.43
CA VAL A 150 -4.10 -11.32 2.73
C VAL A 150 -4.48 -10.33 3.81
N THR A 151 -5.41 -10.73 4.66
CA THR A 151 -5.92 -9.97 5.78
C THR A 151 -5.54 -10.67 7.07
N PRO A 152 -5.19 -9.93 8.11
CA PRO A 152 -4.99 -10.50 9.42
C PRO A 152 -6.19 -11.21 10.00
N ALA A 153 -5.94 -12.25 10.80
CA ALA A 153 -6.98 -12.96 11.51
C ALA A 153 -6.53 -13.26 12.95
N THR A 154 -7.51 -13.38 13.84
CA THR A 154 -7.33 -14.04 15.14
C THR A 154 -7.71 -15.53 15.04
N LYS A 155 -7.51 -16.26 16.13
CA LYS A 155 -7.98 -17.65 16.22
C LYS A 155 -9.51 -17.71 16.18
N GLU A 156 -10.20 -16.74 16.77
CA GLU A 156 -11.66 -16.64 16.72
C GLU A 156 -12.17 -16.41 15.29
N ASP A 157 -11.46 -15.60 14.49
CA ASP A 157 -11.81 -15.37 13.08
C ASP A 157 -11.73 -16.66 12.25
N LEU A 158 -10.80 -17.57 12.58
CA LEU A 158 -10.68 -18.89 11.96
C LEU A 158 -11.93 -19.75 12.13
N GLU A 159 -12.63 -19.58 13.25
CA GLU A 159 -13.80 -20.37 13.64
C GLU A 159 -15.11 -19.70 13.21
N ALA A 160 -15.08 -18.40 12.90
CA ALA A 160 -16.23 -17.64 12.43
C ALA A 160 -16.74 -18.16 11.07
N ALA A 161 -18.06 -18.13 10.88
CA ALA A 161 -18.64 -18.41 9.57
C ALA A 161 -18.44 -17.20 8.65
N ILE A 162 -17.96 -17.44 7.43
CA ILE A 162 -18.09 -16.44 6.36
C ILE A 162 -19.54 -16.52 5.89
N GLU A 163 -20.33 -15.49 6.19
CA GLU A 163 -21.71 -15.42 5.69
C GLU A 163 -21.71 -15.39 4.16
N SER A 164 -22.38 -16.38 3.55
CA SER A 164 -22.64 -16.37 2.11
C SER A 164 -23.53 -15.18 1.77
N LEU A 165 -23.18 -14.44 0.71
CA LEU A 165 -23.97 -13.29 0.29
C LEU A 165 -25.27 -13.75 -0.40
N ASP A 166 -26.38 -13.70 0.32
CA ASP A 166 -27.70 -13.92 -0.27
C ASP A 166 -28.18 -12.67 -1.06
N ASP A 167 -29.31 -12.81 -1.76
CA ASP A 167 -29.83 -11.75 -2.62
C ASP A 167 -30.19 -10.48 -1.83
N GLU A 168 -30.68 -10.63 -0.61
CA GLU A 168 -31.05 -9.50 0.25
C GLU A 168 -29.81 -8.79 0.78
N GLY A 169 -28.81 -9.53 1.24
CA GLY A 169 -27.50 -9.05 1.64
C GLY A 169 -26.80 -8.30 0.51
N ALA A 170 -26.79 -8.85 -0.71
CA ALA A 170 -26.22 -8.16 -1.87
C ALA A 170 -26.92 -6.83 -2.15
N ARG A 171 -28.26 -6.80 -2.13
CA ARG A 171 -29.04 -5.57 -2.33
C ARG A 171 -28.74 -4.52 -1.27
N ARG A 172 -28.66 -4.92 0.00
CA ARG A 172 -28.33 -4.04 1.13
C ARG A 172 -26.92 -3.45 0.98
N ILE A 173 -25.92 -4.28 0.70
CA ILE A 173 -24.54 -3.80 0.50
C ILE A 173 -24.45 -2.81 -0.66
N VAL A 174 -25.17 -3.03 -1.77
CA VAL A 174 -25.20 -2.07 -2.87
C VAL A 174 -25.78 -0.73 -2.43
N ASP A 175 -26.84 -0.72 -1.61
CA ASP A 175 -27.41 0.51 -1.07
C ASP A 175 -26.48 1.23 -0.10
N ASP A 176 -25.83 0.48 0.78
CA ASP A 176 -24.89 1.03 1.75
C ASP A 176 -23.67 1.62 1.02
N VAL A 177 -23.16 0.93 0.00
CA VAL A 177 -22.11 1.46 -0.89
C VAL A 177 -22.60 2.73 -1.59
N ALA A 178 -23.79 2.72 -2.17
CA ALA A 178 -24.37 3.90 -2.82
C ALA A 178 -24.50 5.09 -1.86
N GLY A 179 -24.82 4.85 -0.59
CA GLY A 179 -24.83 5.86 0.47
C GLY A 179 -23.43 6.40 0.79
N GLY A 180 -22.44 5.51 0.90
CA GLY A 180 -21.04 5.85 1.18
C GLY A 180 -20.37 6.74 0.13
N LEU A 181 -20.87 6.75 -1.11
CA LEU A 181 -20.32 7.57 -2.20
C LEU A 181 -20.56 9.07 -2.06
N ALA A 182 -21.45 9.51 -1.17
CA ALA A 182 -21.83 10.92 -1.04
C ALA A 182 -20.63 11.87 -0.79
N GLY A 183 -19.58 11.35 -0.15
CA GLY A 183 -18.33 12.07 0.14
C GLY A 183 -17.35 12.20 -1.03
N TYR A 184 -17.62 11.60 -2.19
CA TYR A 184 -16.72 11.66 -3.35
C TYR A 184 -16.48 13.11 -3.78
N VAL A 185 -15.25 13.45 -4.20
CA VAL A 185 -14.84 14.84 -4.45
C VAL A 185 -15.68 15.57 -5.53
N PHE A 186 -16.33 14.83 -6.45
CA PHE A 186 -17.25 15.40 -7.46
C PHE A 186 -18.70 14.98 -7.18
N ALA A 187 -19.53 15.95 -6.77
CA ALA A 187 -20.90 15.70 -6.31
C ALA A 187 -21.82 15.07 -7.37
N ASP A 188 -21.71 15.53 -8.60
CA ASP A 188 -22.44 15.02 -9.76
C ASP A 188 -22.06 13.57 -10.08
N LYS A 189 -20.75 13.27 -10.08
CA LYS A 189 -20.26 11.90 -10.28
C LYS A 189 -20.66 10.97 -9.13
N ALA A 190 -20.67 11.46 -7.88
CA ALA A 190 -21.16 10.72 -6.72
C ALA A 190 -22.61 10.23 -6.94
N ALA A 191 -23.49 11.16 -7.36
CA ALA A 191 -24.88 10.85 -7.66
C ALA A 191 -25.03 9.90 -8.86
N ALA A 192 -24.23 10.08 -9.91
CA ALA A 192 -24.24 9.21 -11.09
C ALA A 192 -23.83 7.77 -10.76
N MET A 193 -22.78 7.59 -9.94
CA MET A 193 -22.33 6.29 -9.46
C MET A 193 -23.41 5.58 -8.63
N ALA A 194 -23.98 6.28 -7.64
CA ALA A 194 -25.05 5.74 -6.81
C ALA A 194 -26.27 5.33 -7.63
N THR A 195 -26.62 6.12 -8.65
CA THR A 195 -27.70 5.80 -9.60
C THR A 195 -27.38 4.56 -10.42
N LYS A 196 -26.17 4.45 -10.96
CA LYS A 196 -25.75 3.31 -11.78
C LYS A 196 -25.84 1.99 -11.02
N ILE A 197 -25.25 1.91 -9.83
CA ILE A 197 -25.21 0.64 -9.08
C ILE A 197 -26.60 0.26 -8.54
N ARG A 198 -27.45 1.22 -8.18
CA ARG A 198 -28.85 0.94 -7.83
C ARG A 198 -29.66 0.43 -9.03
N ALA A 199 -29.47 1.02 -10.20
CA ALA A 199 -30.13 0.56 -11.42
C ALA A 199 -29.70 -0.87 -11.80
N ALA A 200 -28.40 -1.18 -11.75
CA ALA A 200 -27.87 -2.52 -12.00
C ALA A 200 -28.42 -3.56 -11.00
N ARG A 201 -28.52 -3.18 -9.72
CA ARG A 201 -29.16 -4.00 -8.68
C ARG A 201 -30.64 -4.26 -8.98
N ASP A 202 -31.39 -3.23 -9.35
CA ASP A 202 -32.84 -3.34 -9.64
C ASP A 202 -33.09 -4.19 -10.90
N ALA A 203 -32.16 -4.16 -11.85
CA ALA A 203 -32.14 -5.05 -13.01
C ALA A 203 -31.68 -6.49 -12.69
N GLY A 204 -31.26 -6.78 -11.46
CA GLY A 204 -30.83 -8.10 -11.00
C GLY A 204 -29.41 -8.49 -11.42
N GLU A 205 -28.59 -7.54 -11.90
CA GLU A 205 -27.24 -7.83 -12.41
C GLU A 205 -26.29 -8.38 -11.33
N TYR A 206 -26.57 -8.11 -10.06
CA TYR A 206 -25.78 -8.61 -8.92
C TYR A 206 -26.35 -9.89 -8.28
N ALA A 207 -27.54 -10.35 -8.66
CA ALA A 207 -28.25 -11.42 -7.95
C ALA A 207 -27.52 -12.78 -7.98
N GLN A 208 -26.75 -13.04 -9.04
CA GLN A 208 -26.00 -14.28 -9.19
C GLN A 208 -24.63 -14.24 -8.51
N ILE A 209 -24.21 -13.10 -7.95
CA ILE A 209 -22.90 -12.96 -7.31
C ILE A 209 -23.03 -13.35 -5.84
N LYS A 210 -22.42 -14.49 -5.48
CA LYS A 210 -22.48 -15.06 -4.12
C LYS A 210 -21.22 -14.82 -3.28
N SER A 211 -20.16 -14.31 -3.91
CA SER A 211 -18.94 -13.89 -3.21
C SER A 211 -18.97 -12.39 -2.93
N GLY A 212 -18.60 -12.01 -1.71
CA GLY A 212 -18.35 -10.61 -1.35
C GLY A 212 -17.20 -10.00 -2.17
N HIS A 213 -16.13 -10.75 -2.42
CA HIS A 213 -15.01 -10.26 -3.24
C HIS A 213 -15.42 -10.05 -4.70
N ALA A 214 -16.16 -10.98 -5.29
CA ALA A 214 -16.67 -10.85 -6.65
C ALA A 214 -17.64 -9.65 -6.77
N LEU A 215 -18.50 -9.42 -5.77
CA LEU A 215 -19.38 -8.26 -5.78
C LEU A 215 -18.59 -6.96 -5.59
N ALA A 216 -17.57 -6.94 -4.71
CA ALA A 216 -16.70 -5.77 -4.53
C ALA A 216 -15.96 -5.40 -5.83
N HIS A 217 -15.44 -6.39 -6.55
CA HIS A 217 -14.84 -6.18 -7.87
C HIS A 217 -15.84 -5.64 -8.88
N ARG A 218 -17.02 -6.27 -9.00
CA ARG A 218 -18.05 -5.82 -9.93
C ARG A 218 -18.53 -4.40 -9.63
N LEU A 219 -18.71 -4.06 -8.35
CA LEU A 219 -19.03 -2.70 -7.91
C LEU A 219 -17.91 -1.73 -8.29
N THR A 220 -16.65 -2.09 -8.05
CA THR A 220 -15.50 -1.26 -8.43
C THR A 220 -15.49 -0.96 -9.93
N ASP A 221 -15.71 -1.96 -10.78
CA ASP A 221 -15.80 -1.78 -12.24
C ASP A 221 -16.95 -0.86 -12.64
N ASP A 222 -18.12 -1.05 -12.02
CA ASP A 222 -19.29 -0.21 -12.28
C ASP A 222 -19.06 1.25 -11.84
N LEU A 223 -18.37 1.49 -10.73
CA LEU A 223 -18.01 2.83 -10.27
C LEU A 223 -16.95 3.47 -11.19
N PHE A 224 -15.91 2.71 -11.54
CA PHE A 224 -14.86 3.16 -12.45
C PHE A 224 -15.40 3.57 -13.82
N ALA A 225 -16.37 2.82 -14.36
CA ALA A 225 -17.02 3.14 -15.64
C ALA A 225 -17.70 4.53 -15.66
N VAL A 226 -18.02 5.11 -14.50
CA VAL A 226 -18.59 6.46 -14.39
C VAL A 226 -17.51 7.52 -14.27
N THR A 227 -16.45 7.24 -13.51
CA THR A 227 -15.51 8.27 -13.07
C THR A 227 -14.21 8.30 -13.86
N GLY A 228 -13.73 7.13 -14.30
CA GLY A 228 -12.37 6.89 -14.76
C GLY A 228 -11.32 6.94 -13.64
N ASP A 229 -11.75 7.04 -12.38
CA ASP A 229 -10.90 7.31 -11.22
C ASP A 229 -10.31 6.01 -10.68
N LYS A 230 -9.00 5.85 -10.82
CA LYS A 230 -8.28 4.61 -10.46
C LYS A 230 -8.04 4.48 -8.95
N HIS A 231 -8.29 5.52 -8.16
CA HIS A 231 -8.21 5.46 -6.71
C HIS A 231 -9.49 4.93 -6.06
N LEU A 232 -10.60 4.97 -6.80
CA LEU A 232 -11.89 4.50 -6.32
C LEU A 232 -11.96 2.97 -6.33
N GLY A 233 -12.33 2.37 -5.20
CA GLY A 233 -12.52 0.92 -5.11
C GLY A 233 -13.40 0.50 -3.95
N VAL A 234 -14.08 -0.63 -4.11
CA VAL A 234 -14.82 -1.31 -3.06
C VAL A 234 -14.03 -2.56 -2.66
N THR A 235 -13.85 -2.76 -1.37
CA THR A 235 -13.13 -3.91 -0.81
C THR A 235 -14.05 -4.68 0.12
N TYR A 236 -14.13 -5.99 -0.11
CA TYR A 236 -14.67 -6.95 0.83
C TYR A 236 -13.53 -7.53 1.69
N HIS A 237 -13.77 -7.63 3.00
CA HIS A 237 -12.85 -8.21 3.97
C HIS A 237 -13.45 -9.50 4.52
N ALA A 238 -12.75 -10.62 4.37
CA ALA A 238 -13.18 -11.90 4.93
C ALA A 238 -13.25 -11.88 6.47
N VAL A 239 -12.38 -11.09 7.09
CA VAL A 239 -12.39 -10.76 8.51
C VAL A 239 -12.98 -9.38 8.69
N ALA A 240 -13.75 -9.16 9.75
CA ALA A 240 -14.32 -7.85 10.03
C ALA A 240 -13.21 -6.79 10.14
N ALA A 241 -13.31 -5.74 9.35
CA ALA A 241 -12.41 -4.60 9.42
C ALA A 241 -12.50 -3.96 10.82
N ALA A 242 -11.36 -3.48 11.32
CA ALA A 242 -11.35 -2.72 12.56
C ALA A 242 -12.23 -1.47 12.46
N PRO A 243 -12.82 -1.00 13.57
CA PRO A 243 -13.48 0.30 13.61
C PRO A 243 -12.50 1.38 13.17
N THR A 244 -12.98 2.35 12.39
CA THR A 244 -12.20 3.57 12.10
C THR A 244 -11.97 4.32 13.41
N ARG A 245 -10.74 4.28 13.90
CA ARG A 245 -10.29 5.03 15.07
C ARG A 245 -8.86 5.53 14.86
N PRO A 246 -8.44 6.56 15.61
CA PRO A 246 -7.03 6.90 15.66
C PRO A 246 -6.19 5.67 16.05
N PRO A 247 -5.00 5.50 15.45
CA PRO A 247 -4.11 4.41 15.80
C PRO A 247 -3.66 4.54 17.27
N THR A 248 -3.51 3.41 17.95
CA THR A 248 -2.94 3.38 19.31
C THR A 248 -1.43 3.64 19.25
N PRO A 249 -0.80 4.04 20.38
CA PRO A 249 0.66 4.17 20.44
C PRO A 249 1.40 2.90 19.99
N GLU A 250 0.87 1.72 20.32
CA GLU A 250 1.45 0.44 19.95
C GLU A 250 1.33 0.15 18.44
N GLU A 251 0.23 0.56 17.81
CA GLU A 251 0.06 0.46 16.35
C GLU A 251 1.01 1.41 15.60
N LEU A 252 1.23 2.60 16.15
CA LEU A 252 2.21 3.56 15.63
C LEU A 252 3.63 3.03 15.78
N GLU A 253 3.98 2.44 16.92
CA GLU A 253 5.30 1.83 17.16
C GLU A 253 5.56 0.69 16.17
N ARG A 254 4.61 -0.26 16.03
CA ARG A 254 4.70 -1.32 15.01
C ARG A 254 4.81 -0.79 13.59
N PHE A 255 4.12 0.31 13.30
CA PHE A 255 4.22 0.95 11.99
C PHE A 255 5.63 1.53 11.76
N ALA A 256 6.20 2.20 12.76
CA ALA A 256 7.55 2.73 12.71
C ALA A 256 8.60 1.62 12.57
N GLU A 257 8.47 0.52 13.33
CA GLU A 257 9.38 -0.63 13.22
C GLU A 257 9.37 -1.25 11.82
N ARG A 258 8.18 -1.40 11.21
CA ARG A 258 8.06 -1.90 9.84
C ARG A 258 8.65 -0.92 8.82
N ALA A 259 8.34 0.37 8.97
CA ALA A 259 8.90 1.41 8.12
C ALA A 259 10.42 1.43 8.21
N ALA A 260 11.01 1.20 9.39
CA ALA A 260 12.46 1.13 9.54
C ALA A 260 13.11 0.00 8.71
N ARG A 261 12.41 -1.11 8.46
CA ARG A 261 12.93 -2.25 7.68
C ARG A 261 13.22 -1.91 6.22
N ASP A 262 12.48 -0.97 5.63
CA ASP A 262 12.71 -0.46 4.27
C ASP A 262 13.23 0.98 4.26
N ASN A 263 13.88 1.37 5.36
CA ASN A 263 14.44 2.71 5.57
C ASN A 263 13.41 3.82 5.29
N PHE A 264 12.21 3.63 5.84
CA PHE A 264 11.11 4.57 5.79
C PHE A 264 10.69 4.91 4.35
N GLY A 265 10.59 3.89 3.50
CA GLY A 265 10.27 4.05 2.09
C GLY A 265 11.42 4.54 1.22
N MET A 266 12.65 4.61 1.74
CA MET A 266 13.86 4.98 0.99
C MET A 266 14.91 3.86 1.04
N PRO A 267 14.63 2.68 0.46
CA PRO A 267 15.45 1.50 0.67
C PRO A 267 16.87 1.61 0.10
N ILE A 268 17.12 2.55 -0.83
CA ILE A 268 18.45 2.76 -1.43
C ILE A 268 18.77 4.25 -1.43
N ALA A 269 19.90 4.61 -0.83
CA ALA A 269 20.50 5.94 -0.93
C ALA A 269 22.02 5.81 -1.01
N GLU A 270 22.62 6.11 -2.15
CA GLU A 270 24.05 5.86 -2.39
C GLU A 270 24.72 6.90 -3.29
N LEU A 271 26.03 7.06 -3.13
CA LEU A 271 26.87 7.83 -4.04
C LEU A 271 27.48 6.86 -5.05
N ARG A 272 27.25 7.13 -6.32
CA ARG A 272 27.77 6.37 -7.47
C ARG A 272 28.94 7.10 -8.12
N GLU A 273 29.63 6.39 -9.01
CA GLU A 273 30.75 6.92 -9.79
C GLU A 273 30.38 8.24 -10.46
N GLY A 274 31.34 9.18 -10.48
CA GLY A 274 31.14 10.51 -11.03
C GLY A 274 30.33 11.44 -10.12
N SER A 275 30.25 11.22 -8.81
CA SER A 275 29.50 12.09 -7.89
C SER A 275 27.98 12.14 -8.21
N VAL A 276 27.41 10.99 -8.56
CA VAL A 276 25.95 10.86 -8.77
C VAL A 276 25.32 10.33 -7.49
N GLY A 277 24.44 11.11 -6.88
CA GLY A 277 23.56 10.61 -5.82
C GLY A 277 22.43 9.79 -6.46
N TYR A 278 22.21 8.58 -5.98
CA TYR A 278 21.08 7.75 -6.36
C TYR A 278 20.19 7.51 -5.14
N LEU A 279 18.91 7.84 -5.26
CA LEU A 279 17.90 7.69 -4.22
C LEU A 279 16.70 6.93 -4.79
N LYS A 280 16.39 5.74 -4.25
CA LYS A 280 15.13 5.05 -4.52
C LYS A 280 14.12 5.42 -3.46
N VAL A 281 12.94 5.88 -3.86
CA VAL A 281 11.82 6.18 -2.96
C VAL A 281 10.63 5.33 -3.39
N ASP A 282 10.24 4.37 -2.56
CA ASP A 282 9.11 3.46 -2.83
C ASP A 282 7.80 3.95 -2.20
N GLY A 283 7.87 4.94 -1.30
CA GLY A 283 6.71 5.65 -0.80
C GLY A 283 7.05 6.87 0.04
N PHE A 284 6.18 7.88 0.03
CA PHE A 284 6.34 9.09 0.81
C PHE A 284 5.66 8.95 2.17
N LEU A 285 6.42 8.68 3.22
CA LEU A 285 5.86 8.63 4.58
C LEU A 285 5.70 10.05 5.16
N PRO A 286 4.74 10.26 6.10
CA PRO A 286 4.60 11.54 6.80
C PRO A 286 5.90 11.94 7.52
N PRO A 287 6.24 13.25 7.60
CA PRO A 287 7.45 13.73 8.25
C PRO A 287 7.56 13.34 9.74
N GLU A 288 6.44 13.15 10.42
CA GLU A 288 6.38 12.70 11.82
C GLU A 288 6.97 11.30 12.01
N VAL A 289 6.99 10.50 10.93
CA VAL A 289 7.50 9.12 10.93
C VAL A 289 8.86 9.04 10.27
N ALA A 290 9.07 9.75 9.15
CA ALA A 290 10.24 9.58 8.30
C ALA A 290 11.21 10.78 8.28
N GLY A 291 10.91 11.87 8.99
CA GLY A 291 11.65 13.13 8.89
C GLY A 291 13.15 13.01 9.20
N GLU A 292 13.52 12.25 10.22
CA GLU A 292 14.93 12.01 10.56
C GLU A 292 15.64 11.18 9.47
N ALA A 293 14.99 10.14 8.95
CA ALA A 293 15.53 9.33 7.86
C ALA A 293 15.69 10.16 6.57
N MET A 294 14.73 11.05 6.27
CA MET A 294 14.81 11.97 5.13
C MET A 294 16.00 12.93 5.29
N SER A 295 16.15 13.53 6.47
CA SER A 295 17.28 14.39 6.80
C SER A 295 18.64 13.70 6.65
N ALA A 296 18.78 12.49 7.20
CA ALA A 296 20.01 11.71 7.09
C ALA A 296 20.32 11.33 5.63
N THR A 297 19.30 10.88 4.90
CA THR A 297 19.40 10.49 3.49
C THR A 297 19.82 11.66 2.61
N MET A 298 19.14 12.80 2.74
CA MET A 298 19.45 13.98 1.94
C MET A 298 20.80 14.60 2.34
N SER A 299 21.17 14.54 3.62
CA SER A 299 22.50 14.96 4.06
C SER A 299 23.62 14.11 3.48
N LYS A 300 23.40 12.79 3.32
CA LYS A 300 24.35 11.87 2.68
C LYS A 300 24.56 12.22 1.20
N LEU A 301 23.49 12.61 0.50
CA LEU A 301 23.51 12.90 -0.93
C LEU A 301 23.78 14.38 -1.24
N ALA A 302 23.87 15.24 -0.22
CA ALA A 302 23.95 16.69 -0.37
C ALA A 302 25.15 17.17 -1.20
N ASP A 303 26.28 16.46 -1.20
CA ASP A 303 27.49 16.86 -1.92
C ASP A 303 27.59 16.23 -3.33
N ALA A 304 26.65 15.37 -3.73
CA ALA A 304 26.63 14.83 -5.09
C ALA A 304 26.45 15.96 -6.10
N GLU A 305 27.08 15.86 -7.28
CA GLU A 305 26.95 16.85 -8.36
C GLU A 305 25.61 16.71 -9.11
N VAL A 306 25.05 15.50 -9.13
CA VAL A 306 23.78 15.17 -9.79
C VAL A 306 22.99 14.26 -8.85
N LEU A 307 21.67 14.39 -8.82
CA LEU A 307 20.79 13.47 -8.09
C LEU A 307 19.83 12.76 -9.06
N VAL A 308 19.79 11.44 -8.98
CA VAL A 308 18.79 10.59 -9.65
C VAL A 308 17.85 10.04 -8.58
N ILE A 309 16.56 10.36 -8.70
CA ILE A 309 15.51 9.90 -7.80
C ILE A 309 14.67 8.85 -8.54
N ASP A 310 14.71 7.61 -8.09
CA ASP A 310 13.96 6.50 -8.69
C ASP A 310 12.60 6.32 -8.01
N LEU A 311 11.53 6.61 -8.76
CA LEU A 311 10.14 6.43 -8.36
C LEU A 311 9.43 5.33 -9.16
N ARG A 312 10.15 4.52 -9.92
CA ARG A 312 9.55 3.52 -10.84
C ARG A 312 8.67 2.50 -10.11
N GLU A 313 8.89 2.25 -8.83
CA GLU A 313 8.07 1.36 -8.01
C GLU A 313 7.32 2.11 -6.89
N ASN A 314 7.29 3.45 -6.95
CA ASN A 314 6.66 4.27 -5.93
C ASN A 314 5.14 4.21 -6.02
N GLY A 315 4.53 3.70 -4.96
CA GLY A 315 3.09 3.46 -4.90
C GLY A 315 2.26 4.57 -4.28
N GLY A 316 2.84 5.73 -3.97
CA GLY A 316 2.17 6.87 -3.35
C GLY A 316 2.67 7.19 -1.95
N GLY A 317 1.80 7.80 -1.14
CA GLY A 317 2.13 8.22 0.22
C GLY A 317 1.43 9.50 0.63
N SER A 318 2.07 10.22 1.55
CA SER A 318 1.58 11.45 2.14
C SER A 318 2.08 12.68 1.35
N PRO A 319 1.19 13.63 1.01
CA PRO A 319 1.59 14.91 0.40
C PRO A 319 2.49 15.74 1.35
N HIS A 320 2.36 15.55 2.67
CA HIS A 320 3.27 16.17 3.64
C HIS A 320 4.70 15.60 3.52
N GLY A 321 4.83 14.30 3.20
CA GLY A 321 6.10 13.66 2.92
C GLY A 321 6.72 14.17 1.61
N VAL A 322 5.89 14.37 0.58
CA VAL A 322 6.29 14.99 -0.69
C VAL A 322 6.86 16.38 -0.45
N ALA A 323 6.11 17.25 0.24
CA ALA A 323 6.55 18.61 0.55
C ALA A 323 7.85 18.65 1.36
N ARG A 324 8.00 17.76 2.35
CA ARG A 324 9.23 17.64 3.16
C ARG A 324 10.42 17.19 2.31
N MET A 325 10.26 16.17 1.46
CA MET A 325 11.33 15.69 0.59
C MET A 325 11.72 16.76 -0.44
N ALA A 326 10.73 17.37 -1.10
CA ALA A 326 10.93 18.43 -2.09
C ALA A 326 11.71 19.61 -1.48
N SER A 327 11.47 19.94 -0.21
CA SER A 327 12.20 21.00 0.49
C SER A 327 13.72 20.87 0.39
N TYR A 328 14.29 19.66 0.42
CA TYR A 328 15.76 19.46 0.28
C TYR A 328 16.32 19.79 -1.11
N LEU A 329 15.44 19.91 -2.11
CA LEU A 329 15.79 20.13 -3.50
C LEU A 329 15.70 21.60 -3.90
N PHE A 330 15.12 22.46 -3.08
CA PHE A 330 15.01 23.90 -3.35
C PHE A 330 15.86 24.72 -2.37
N GLY A 331 15.93 26.02 -2.63
CA GLY A 331 16.54 27.01 -1.74
C GLY A 331 15.69 27.27 -0.49
N GLU A 332 16.04 28.33 0.24
CA GLU A 332 15.33 28.73 1.47
C GLU A 332 13.98 29.39 1.18
N GLU A 333 13.82 30.04 0.03
CA GLU A 333 12.55 30.64 -0.36
C GLU A 333 11.47 29.55 -0.57
N PRO A 334 10.33 29.63 0.14
CA PRO A 334 9.23 28.69 -0.04
C PRO A 334 8.69 28.70 -1.48
N VAL A 335 8.54 27.50 -2.04
CA VAL A 335 7.96 27.25 -3.36
C VAL A 335 6.61 26.59 -3.17
N HIS A 336 5.56 27.13 -3.79
CA HIS A 336 4.21 26.55 -3.77
C HIS A 336 4.18 25.33 -4.69
N LEU A 337 4.05 24.13 -4.11
CA LEU A 337 4.13 22.86 -4.83
C LEU A 337 2.75 22.46 -5.38
N ASN A 338 1.76 22.40 -4.49
CA ASN A 338 0.43 21.85 -4.82
C ASN A 338 -0.66 22.45 -3.93
N ASP A 339 -1.89 22.42 -4.40
CA ASP A 339 -3.09 22.66 -3.58
C ASP A 339 -3.94 21.38 -3.56
N ILE A 340 -4.46 21.00 -2.39
CA ILE A 340 -5.40 19.89 -2.26
C ILE A 340 -6.73 20.43 -1.75
N TYR A 341 -7.76 20.36 -2.60
CA TYR A 341 -9.13 20.73 -2.23
C TYR A 341 -9.88 19.50 -1.71
N SER A 342 -10.32 19.56 -0.44
CA SER A 342 -11.21 18.58 0.18
C SER A 342 -12.66 19.05 0.08
N ARG A 343 -13.51 18.25 -0.57
CA ARG A 343 -14.95 18.58 -0.67
C ARG A 343 -15.65 18.49 0.67
N ARG A 344 -15.29 17.51 1.51
CA ARG A 344 -15.92 17.26 2.81
C ARG A 344 -15.77 18.45 3.75
N GLU A 345 -14.63 19.11 3.71
CA GLU A 345 -14.31 20.24 4.57
C GLU A 345 -14.55 21.59 3.88
N ASP A 346 -14.85 21.56 2.58
CA ASP A 346 -14.86 22.73 1.69
C ASP A 346 -13.61 23.62 1.88
N ARG A 347 -12.45 22.97 1.93
CA ARG A 347 -11.18 23.60 2.28
C ARG A 347 -10.09 23.21 1.30
N THR A 348 -9.24 24.18 0.97
CA THR A 348 -8.01 23.96 0.23
C THR A 348 -6.83 24.04 1.19
N GLU A 349 -5.99 23.02 1.19
CA GLU A 349 -4.69 23.03 1.86
C GLU A 349 -3.59 23.26 0.82
N SER A 350 -2.68 24.19 1.09
CA SER A 350 -1.59 24.54 0.19
C SER A 350 -0.26 24.00 0.68
N PHE A 351 0.40 23.21 -0.16
CA PHE A 351 1.67 22.54 0.15
C PHE A 351 2.83 23.36 -0.40
N HIS A 352 3.80 23.65 0.46
CA HIS A 352 4.98 24.45 0.12
C HIS A 352 6.26 23.74 0.54
N THR A 353 7.37 24.05 -0.11
CA THR A 353 8.69 23.75 0.46
C THR A 353 8.90 24.58 1.73
N SER A 354 9.70 24.04 2.65
CA SER A 354 10.05 24.69 3.92
C SER A 354 11.51 25.15 3.94
N PRO A 355 11.82 26.35 4.47
CA PRO A 355 13.18 26.77 4.80
C PRO A 355 13.77 25.94 5.95
N ASP A 356 12.91 25.46 6.85
CA ASP A 356 13.31 24.73 8.05
C ASP A 356 13.31 23.22 7.82
N VAL A 357 14.39 22.74 7.21
CA VAL A 357 14.72 21.31 7.13
C VAL A 357 15.93 21.01 7.99
N GLN A 358 15.88 19.89 8.72
CA GLN A 358 17.06 19.37 9.41
C GLN A 358 18.03 18.77 8.38
N GLY A 359 19.33 18.81 8.67
CA GLY A 359 20.35 18.26 7.79
C GLY A 359 20.72 19.19 6.63
N ARG A 360 21.43 18.67 5.64
CA ARG A 360 21.92 19.44 4.49
C ARG A 360 20.97 19.29 3.30
N ARG A 361 20.78 20.39 2.58
CA ARG A 361 20.05 20.41 1.30
C ARG A 361 20.93 19.85 0.19
N PHE A 362 20.31 19.22 -0.80
CA PHE A 362 20.96 19.01 -2.09
C PHE A 362 21.16 20.36 -2.80
N GLY A 363 20.23 21.29 -2.61
CA GLY A 363 20.30 22.66 -3.11
C GLY A 363 19.53 22.87 -4.40
N ALA A 364 19.39 24.14 -4.81
CA ALA A 364 18.50 24.54 -5.90
C ALA A 364 19.09 24.36 -7.31
N ASP A 365 20.41 24.41 -7.44
CA ASP A 365 21.05 24.57 -8.76
C ASP A 365 21.44 23.26 -9.44
N LYS A 366 21.69 22.21 -8.64
CA LYS A 366 22.22 20.95 -9.16
C LYS A 366 21.15 20.15 -9.89
N PRO A 367 21.50 19.50 -11.01
CA PRO A 367 20.56 18.76 -11.84
C PRO A 367 19.94 17.58 -11.08
N ILE A 368 18.63 17.40 -11.30
CA ILE A 368 17.86 16.28 -10.77
C ILE A 368 17.17 15.57 -11.94
N TYR A 369 17.28 14.24 -11.93
CA TYR A 369 16.51 13.36 -12.82
C TYR A 369 15.59 12.50 -11.98
N VAL A 370 14.31 12.42 -12.35
CA VAL A 370 13.32 11.59 -11.66
C VAL A 370 12.90 10.45 -12.60
N LEU A 371 13.07 9.21 -12.15
CA LEU A 371 12.72 8.02 -12.93
C LEU A 371 11.29 7.62 -12.64
N THR A 372 10.50 7.37 -13.68
CA THR A 372 9.08 7.03 -13.59
C THR A 372 8.75 5.77 -14.39
N SER A 373 7.72 5.05 -13.97
CA SER A 373 7.14 3.92 -14.71
C SER A 373 5.62 3.98 -14.68
N ALA A 374 4.95 3.11 -15.43
CA ALA A 374 3.51 2.91 -15.33
C ALA A 374 3.00 2.50 -13.92
N GLN A 375 3.89 2.09 -13.01
CA GLN A 375 3.57 1.76 -11.62
C GLN A 375 3.70 2.96 -10.66
N THR A 376 4.37 4.04 -11.07
CA THR A 376 4.45 5.26 -10.27
C THR A 376 3.04 5.82 -10.10
N PHE A 377 2.58 5.98 -8.85
CA PHE A 377 1.19 6.32 -8.56
C PHE A 377 1.03 7.29 -7.39
N SER A 378 -0.03 8.11 -7.39
CA SER A 378 -0.43 8.96 -6.25
C SER A 378 0.67 9.95 -5.84
N ALA A 379 1.07 10.04 -4.58
CA ALA A 379 2.10 10.98 -4.13
C ALA A 379 3.47 10.82 -4.86
N GLY A 380 3.76 9.66 -5.45
CA GLY A 380 4.91 9.47 -6.33
C GLY A 380 4.79 10.28 -7.62
N GLU A 381 3.58 10.37 -8.15
CA GLU A 381 3.25 11.23 -9.30
C GLU A 381 3.22 12.70 -8.89
N GLU A 382 2.67 13.04 -7.72
CA GLU A 382 2.69 14.42 -7.18
C GLU A 382 4.12 14.96 -7.15
N PHE A 383 5.05 14.22 -6.55
CA PHE A 383 6.45 14.64 -6.48
C PHE A 383 7.08 14.84 -7.86
N ALA A 384 6.84 13.93 -8.81
CA ALA A 384 7.34 14.08 -10.18
C ALA A 384 6.70 15.28 -10.89
N TYR A 385 5.39 15.43 -10.78
CA TYR A 385 4.61 16.47 -11.44
C TYR A 385 4.97 17.87 -10.91
N ASP A 386 5.09 18.02 -9.59
CA ASP A 386 5.42 19.29 -8.97
C ASP A 386 6.84 19.73 -9.33
N LEU A 387 7.82 18.82 -9.29
CA LEU A 387 9.19 19.13 -9.71
C LEU A 387 9.27 19.46 -11.21
N GLN A 388 8.50 18.77 -12.05
CA GLN A 388 8.43 19.05 -13.48
C GLN A 388 7.79 20.42 -13.75
N ALA A 389 6.66 20.72 -13.11
CA ALA A 389 5.95 21.99 -13.26
C ALA A 389 6.81 23.18 -12.80
N GLN A 390 7.61 22.99 -11.75
CA GLN A 390 8.58 23.96 -11.24
C GLN A 390 9.88 24.03 -12.06
N GLN A 391 10.01 23.23 -13.13
CA GLN A 391 11.24 23.08 -13.93
C GLN A 391 12.46 22.72 -13.07
N ARG A 392 12.23 22.03 -11.95
CA ARG A 392 13.27 21.65 -10.99
C ARG A 392 13.95 20.34 -11.37
N ALA A 393 13.24 19.41 -12.00
CA ALA A 393 13.78 18.12 -12.39
C ALA A 393 13.38 17.74 -13.82
N THR A 394 14.19 16.87 -14.44
CA THR A 394 13.85 16.21 -15.70
C THR A 394 13.27 14.82 -15.40
N ILE A 395 12.07 14.56 -15.90
CA ILE A 395 11.37 13.30 -15.73
C ILE A 395 11.76 12.34 -16.87
N VAL A 396 12.25 11.16 -16.52
CA VAL A 396 12.76 10.16 -17.47
C VAL A 396 12.08 8.83 -17.23
N GLY A 397 11.55 8.20 -18.29
CA GLY A 397 10.90 6.89 -18.18
C GLY A 397 9.56 6.83 -18.89
N GLU A 398 8.56 6.24 -18.24
CA GLU A 398 7.24 6.00 -18.82
C GLU A 398 6.19 6.96 -18.25
N VAL A 399 5.04 7.02 -18.92
CA VAL A 399 3.85 7.68 -18.38
C VAL A 399 3.40 6.97 -17.11
N THR A 400 3.12 7.74 -16.06
CA THR A 400 2.72 7.19 -14.75
C THR A 400 1.26 6.73 -14.71
N GLY A 401 0.84 6.13 -13.59
CA GLY A 401 -0.44 5.42 -13.51
C GLY A 401 -1.70 6.31 -13.55
N GLY A 402 -1.60 7.59 -13.23
CA GLY A 402 -2.66 8.60 -13.38
C GLY A 402 -3.67 8.63 -12.23
N GLY A 403 -3.21 8.66 -10.98
CA GLY A 403 -4.07 8.86 -9.81
C GLY A 403 -3.65 10.11 -9.03
N ALA A 404 -4.47 11.16 -9.05
CA ALA A 404 -4.20 12.45 -8.40
C ALA A 404 -5.16 12.81 -7.26
N HIS A 405 -6.16 11.97 -6.96
CA HIS A 405 -7.15 12.26 -5.94
C HIS A 405 -6.84 11.54 -4.61
N PRO A 406 -6.53 12.27 -3.52
CA PRO A 406 -6.40 11.67 -2.20
C PRO A 406 -7.71 11.00 -1.75
N ILE A 407 -7.56 9.84 -1.12
CA ILE A 407 -8.68 9.02 -0.65
C ILE A 407 -8.87 9.07 0.86
N ASP A 408 -10.09 8.74 1.28
CA ASP A 408 -10.41 8.28 2.63
C ASP A 408 -10.99 6.86 2.54
N LEU A 409 -10.97 6.15 3.68
CA LEU A 409 -11.48 4.79 3.77
C LEU A 409 -12.83 4.81 4.49
N ILE A 410 -13.88 4.69 3.70
CA ILE A 410 -15.25 4.74 4.23
C ILE A 410 -15.68 3.31 4.55
N ARG A 411 -15.73 3.00 5.85
CA ARG A 411 -16.35 1.75 6.32
C ARG A 411 -17.85 1.80 6.06
N VAL A 412 -18.32 0.87 5.23
CA VAL A 412 -19.73 0.73 4.85
C VAL A 412 -20.43 -0.25 5.80
N SER A 413 -19.75 -1.34 6.13
CA SER A 413 -20.16 -2.30 7.15
C SER A 413 -18.91 -3.02 7.69
N ASP A 414 -19.08 -4.01 8.55
CA ASP A 414 -17.98 -4.74 9.18
C ASP A 414 -17.03 -5.36 8.17
N HIS A 415 -17.55 -5.82 7.04
CA HIS A 415 -16.77 -6.52 6.01
C HIS A 415 -16.56 -5.70 4.75
N TRP A 416 -16.96 -4.42 4.71
CA TRP A 416 -16.98 -3.64 3.46
C TRP A 416 -16.42 -2.23 3.65
N THR A 417 -15.52 -1.84 2.76
CA THR A 417 -14.90 -0.50 2.77
C THR A 417 -14.83 0.06 1.36
N ILE A 418 -15.00 1.37 1.23
CA ILE A 418 -14.75 2.12 -0.01
C ILE A 418 -13.46 2.91 0.16
N ALA A 419 -12.50 2.72 -0.74
CA ALA A 419 -11.44 3.69 -0.98
C ALA A 419 -12.05 4.83 -1.79
N LEU A 420 -12.43 5.92 -1.11
CA LEU A 420 -13.22 7.00 -1.68
C LEU A 420 -12.33 8.23 -1.92
N PRO A 421 -12.17 8.69 -3.17
CA PRO A 421 -11.49 9.95 -3.44
C PRO A 421 -12.30 11.14 -2.89
N ILE A 422 -11.79 11.76 -1.82
CA ILE A 422 -12.47 12.85 -1.09
C ILE A 422 -11.91 14.24 -1.42
N ALA A 423 -10.73 14.27 -2.04
CA ALA A 423 -10.02 15.47 -2.37
C ALA A 423 -9.42 15.39 -3.78
N ARG A 424 -8.99 16.54 -4.30
CA ARG A 424 -8.30 16.61 -5.59
C ARG A 424 -7.10 17.55 -5.50
N SER A 425 -5.99 17.12 -6.09
CA SER A 425 -4.82 17.96 -6.28
C SER A 425 -5.05 18.98 -7.40
N ILE A 426 -4.47 20.17 -7.25
CA ILE A 426 -4.52 21.29 -8.17
C ILE A 426 -3.14 21.93 -8.12
N ASN A 427 -2.32 21.68 -9.15
CA ASN A 427 -1.00 22.28 -9.18
C ASN A 427 -1.10 23.79 -9.51
N PRO A 428 -0.38 24.65 -8.78
CA PRO A 428 -0.53 26.10 -8.87
C PRO A 428 -0.01 26.69 -10.18
N ILE A 429 0.82 25.98 -10.94
CA ILE A 429 1.36 26.45 -12.23
C ILE A 429 0.45 26.00 -13.36
N THR A 430 0.21 24.70 -13.46
CA THR A 430 -0.55 24.09 -14.57
C THR A 430 -2.06 24.29 -14.44
N LYS A 431 -2.54 24.64 -13.23
CA LYS A 431 -3.96 24.80 -12.88
C LYS A 431 -4.81 23.52 -13.10
N THR A 432 -4.15 22.38 -13.20
CA THR A 432 -4.71 21.04 -13.39
C THR A 432 -3.95 20.04 -12.52
N ASN A 433 -4.14 18.74 -12.77
CA ASN A 433 -3.40 17.64 -12.15
C ASN A 433 -3.14 16.52 -13.17
N TRP A 434 -2.62 15.39 -12.69
CA TRP A 434 -2.26 14.19 -13.48
C TRP A 434 -3.34 13.09 -13.48
N GLU A 435 -4.55 13.35 -12.97
CA GLU A 435 -5.62 12.35 -12.88
C GLU A 435 -5.97 11.82 -14.29
N GLY A 436 -5.97 10.49 -14.43
CA GLY A 436 -6.34 9.81 -15.67
C GLY A 436 -5.31 9.90 -16.81
N THR A 437 -4.43 10.90 -16.81
CA THR A 437 -3.40 11.09 -17.84
C THR A 437 -2.02 10.58 -17.40
N GLY A 438 -1.75 10.58 -16.10
CA GLY A 438 -0.39 10.41 -15.57
C GLY A 438 0.51 11.62 -15.87
N VAL A 439 1.67 11.63 -15.23
CA VAL A 439 2.79 12.53 -15.51
C VAL A 439 3.45 12.07 -16.80
N GLN A 440 3.60 13.00 -17.75
CA GLN A 440 4.29 12.72 -19.01
C GLN A 440 5.80 12.92 -18.79
N PRO A 441 6.65 11.93 -19.13
CA PRO A 441 8.09 12.10 -18.98
C PRO A 441 8.61 13.14 -19.99
N ASP A 442 9.59 13.95 -19.57
CA ASP A 442 10.31 14.85 -20.49
C ASP A 442 11.14 14.04 -21.49
N VAL A 443 11.66 12.88 -21.05
CA VAL A 443 12.41 11.94 -21.88
C VAL A 443 11.77 10.55 -21.76
N ALA A 444 10.94 10.22 -22.76
CA ALA A 444 10.24 8.95 -22.82
C ALA A 444 11.17 7.79 -23.21
N VAL A 445 11.31 6.80 -22.32
CA VAL A 445 12.04 5.55 -22.53
C VAL A 445 11.37 4.43 -21.70
N PRO A 446 11.53 3.14 -22.06
CA PRO A 446 11.08 2.05 -21.20
C PRO A 446 11.65 2.17 -19.78
N ALA A 447 10.87 1.78 -18.76
CA ALA A 447 11.26 1.97 -17.37
C ALA A 447 12.60 1.29 -17.03
N GLU A 448 12.94 0.15 -17.66
CA GLU A 448 14.23 -0.51 -17.48
C GLU A 448 15.42 0.30 -18.00
N GLN A 449 15.21 1.19 -18.98
CA GLN A 449 16.25 2.04 -19.59
C GLN A 449 16.36 3.42 -18.95
N ALA A 450 15.39 3.82 -18.11
CA ALA A 450 15.30 5.16 -17.55
C ALA A 450 16.56 5.58 -16.77
N LEU A 451 17.14 4.68 -15.97
CA LEU A 451 18.35 4.95 -15.20
C LEU A 451 19.56 5.19 -16.10
N GLU A 452 19.79 4.31 -17.07
CA GLU A 452 20.87 4.47 -18.04
C GLU A 452 20.73 5.82 -18.75
N LYS A 453 19.50 6.14 -19.19
CA LYS A 453 19.23 7.39 -19.88
C LYS A 453 19.49 8.63 -19.02
N ALA A 454 19.08 8.62 -17.77
CA ALA A 454 19.35 9.72 -16.84
C ALA A 454 20.86 9.92 -16.62
N LEU A 455 21.63 8.83 -16.52
CA LEU A 455 23.08 8.90 -16.36
C LEU A 455 23.80 9.43 -17.61
N GLU A 456 23.29 9.13 -18.82
CA GLU A 456 23.78 9.75 -20.05
C GLU A 456 23.57 11.26 -20.06
N LEU A 457 22.35 11.72 -19.74
CA LEU A 457 22.00 13.14 -19.72
C LEU A 457 22.83 13.90 -18.67
N ALA A 458 23.02 13.28 -17.50
CA ALA A 458 23.86 13.81 -16.42
C ALA A 458 25.33 14.04 -16.84
N LYS A 459 25.86 13.24 -17.77
CA LYS A 459 27.22 13.42 -18.30
C LYS A 459 27.30 14.51 -19.37
N GLN A 460 26.23 14.74 -20.13
CA GLN A 460 26.19 15.73 -21.21
C GLN A 460 25.99 17.17 -20.70
N GLY A 461 25.37 17.33 -19.52
CA GLY A 461 25.16 18.63 -18.87
C GLY A 461 26.32 19.13 -18.00
N ARG A 462 27.43 18.38 -17.93
CA ARG A 462 28.70 18.79 -17.32
C ARG A 462 29.61 19.36 -18.39
#